data_AF-A0A2S7EMF5-F1
#
_entry.id   AF-A0A2S7EMF5-F1
#
_cell.length_a   1.000
_cell.length_b   1.000
_cell.length_c   1.000
_cell.angle_alpha   90.00
_cell.angle_beta   90.00
_cell.angle_gamma   90.00
#
_symmetry.space_group_name_H-M   'P 1'
#
loop_
_entity.id
_entity.type
_entity.pdbx_description
1 polymer ?
#
loop_
_entity_poly.entity_id
_entity_poly.type
_entity_poly.pdbx_seq_one_letter_code
_entity_poly.pdbx_strand_id
1 'polypeptide(L)'
;MMKVRWSVIGVLLGAVVSTPGCSNKDEMRWKEQVWLSDGRRIDVERYSVALKSGFPNTTDGPPVYQEISYAPLGVHWSTRKGGAVPEMLSFDVMDGDAYLIIVPGDDFKDFCVGKPIGSYLIDVYRWRKGLMQKIDQHDAPI
;
A
#
# COMPACT_ATOMS: atom_id res chain seq x y z
N MET A 1 35.06 3.77 -67.30
CA MET A 1 34.80 3.31 -65.92
C MET A 1 34.89 4.56 -65.04
N MET A 2 33.97 4.96 -64.17
CA MET A 2 32.84 4.33 -63.50
C MET A 2 31.90 5.47 -63.05
N LYS A 3 30.59 5.39 -63.35
CA LYS A 3 29.59 6.38 -62.91
C LYS A 3 29.25 6.11 -61.44
N VAL A 4 29.50 7.08 -60.56
CA VAL A 4 29.10 7.00 -59.15
C VAL A 4 27.61 7.32 -59.06
N ARG A 5 26.78 6.29 -58.88
CA ARG A 5 25.35 6.43 -58.57
C ARG A 5 25.21 6.76 -57.08
N TRP A 6 24.65 7.93 -56.78
CA TRP A 6 24.20 8.25 -55.42
C TRP A 6 22.88 7.51 -55.17
N SER A 7 22.94 6.44 -54.39
CA SER A 7 21.74 5.78 -53.87
C SER A 7 21.28 6.54 -52.63
N VAL A 8 20.11 7.16 -52.73
CA VAL A 8 19.39 7.74 -51.59
C VAL A 8 19.04 6.60 -50.63
N ILE A 9 19.74 6.51 -49.49
CA ILE A 9 19.39 5.59 -48.41
C ILE A 9 18.28 6.27 -47.61
N GLY A 10 17.04 5.84 -47.86
CA GLY A 10 15.88 6.25 -47.07
C GLY A 10 16.00 5.76 -45.64
N VAL A 11 15.99 6.70 -44.70
CA VAL A 11 15.96 6.42 -43.26
C VAL A 11 14.54 5.97 -42.91
N LEU A 12 14.37 4.66 -42.72
CA LEU A 12 13.19 4.07 -42.08
C LEU A 12 13.23 4.42 -40.59
N LEU A 13 12.51 5.48 -40.21
CA LEU A 13 12.13 5.75 -38.83
C LEU A 13 11.14 4.68 -38.38
N GLY A 14 11.66 3.61 -37.78
CA GLY A 14 10.87 2.62 -37.06
C GLY A 14 10.22 3.28 -35.85
N ALA A 15 8.96 3.69 -35.98
CA ALA A 15 8.12 4.04 -34.85
C ALA A 15 7.94 2.77 -34.01
N VAL A 16 8.66 2.69 -32.89
CA VAL A 16 8.39 1.69 -31.85
C VAL A 16 7.06 2.08 -31.23
N VAL A 17 5.99 1.45 -31.71
CA VAL A 17 4.68 1.49 -31.07
C VAL A 17 4.82 0.72 -29.76
N SER A 18 5.19 1.42 -28.68
CA SER A 18 5.07 0.89 -27.33
C SER A 18 3.58 0.76 -27.05
N THR A 19 3.01 -0.43 -27.26
CA THR A 19 1.66 -0.73 -26.79
C THR A 19 1.66 -0.54 -25.27
N PRO A 20 0.79 0.30 -24.69
CA PRO A 20 0.59 0.28 -23.26
C PRO A 20 0.05 -1.12 -22.93
N GLY A 21 0.92 -1.98 -22.40
CA GLY A 21 0.49 -3.29 -21.95
C GLY A 21 -0.65 -3.11 -20.94
N CYS A 22 -1.76 -3.80 -21.15
CA CYS A 22 -2.87 -3.80 -20.21
C CYS A 22 -2.38 -4.33 -18.86
N SER A 23 -2.06 -3.42 -17.92
CA SER A 23 -1.73 -3.81 -16.56
C SER A 23 -2.98 -4.37 -15.89
N ASN A 24 -2.87 -5.58 -15.35
CA ASN A 24 -3.89 -6.22 -14.51
C ASN A 24 -3.83 -5.72 -13.06
N LYS A 25 -3.19 -4.58 -12.81
CA LYS A 25 -3.08 -3.94 -11.50
C LYS A 25 -3.65 -2.53 -11.56
N ASP A 26 -4.30 -2.13 -10.49
CA ASP A 26 -4.64 -0.75 -10.19
C ASP A 26 -3.73 -0.23 -9.08
N GLU A 27 -3.13 0.94 -9.35
CA GLU A 27 -2.23 1.62 -8.43
C GLU A 27 -2.87 2.92 -7.98
N MET A 28 -2.91 3.15 -6.66
CA MET A 28 -3.53 4.33 -6.07
C MET A 28 -2.59 4.96 -5.06
N ARG A 29 -2.34 6.27 -5.20
CA ARG A 29 -1.60 7.09 -4.24
C ARG A 29 -2.49 8.25 -3.81
N TRP A 30 -2.61 8.46 -2.51
CA TRP A 30 -3.41 9.55 -1.98
C TRP A 30 -2.84 10.08 -0.66
N LYS A 31 -3.27 11.30 -0.30
CA LYS A 31 -3.11 11.85 1.05
C LYS A 31 -4.43 11.70 1.78
N GLU A 32 -4.38 11.09 2.95
CA GLU A 32 -5.54 10.82 3.79
C GLU A 32 -5.52 11.75 5.00
N GLN A 33 -6.66 12.38 5.27
CA GLN A 33 -6.86 13.16 6.48
C GLN A 33 -7.32 12.24 7.60
N VAL A 34 -6.51 12.14 8.66
CA VAL A 34 -6.78 11.30 9.83
C VAL A 34 -7.06 12.19 11.03
N TRP A 35 -8.13 11.87 11.74
CA TRP A 35 -8.44 12.44 13.05
C TRP A 35 -7.80 11.56 14.12
N LEU A 36 -6.93 12.16 14.92
CA LEU A 36 -6.25 11.51 16.04
C LEU A 36 -7.17 11.44 17.25
N SER A 37 -6.87 10.54 18.18
CA SER A 37 -7.61 10.39 19.44
C SER A 37 -7.61 11.64 20.31
N ASP A 38 -6.58 12.49 20.19
CA ASP A 38 -6.49 13.80 20.84
C ASP A 38 -7.26 14.92 20.11
N GLY A 39 -7.98 14.59 19.04
CA GLY A 39 -8.79 15.52 18.25
C GLY A 39 -8.02 16.36 17.23
N ARG A 40 -6.69 16.21 17.13
CA ARG A 40 -5.93 16.83 16.04
C ARG A 40 -6.20 16.14 14.72
N ARG A 41 -6.05 16.90 13.63
CA ARG A 41 -6.12 16.38 12.26
C ARG A 41 -4.73 16.39 11.64
N ILE A 42 -4.33 15.29 11.03
CA ILE A 42 -3.07 15.15 10.29
C ILE A 42 -3.33 14.63 8.87
N ASP A 43 -2.34 14.81 8.01
CA ASP A 43 -2.31 14.18 6.69
C ASP A 43 -1.27 13.05 6.68
N VAL A 44 -1.67 11.86 6.24
CA VAL A 44 -0.77 10.71 6.00
C VAL A 44 -0.72 10.37 4.52
N GLU A 45 0.41 9.85 4.04
CA GLU A 45 0.56 9.44 2.65
C GLU A 45 0.30 7.94 2.53
N ARG A 46 -0.56 7.55 1.58
CA ARG A 46 -0.96 6.17 1.34
C ARG A 46 -0.62 5.76 -0.09
N TYR A 47 -0.15 4.53 -0.25
CA TYR A 47 0.02 3.90 -1.55
C TYR A 47 -0.51 2.47 -1.48
N SER A 48 -1.34 2.08 -2.45
CA SER A 48 -1.92 0.75 -2.55
C SER A 48 -1.85 0.25 -3.98
N VAL A 49 -1.67 -1.06 -4.14
CA VAL A 49 -1.78 -1.75 -5.43
C VAL A 49 -2.77 -2.91 -5.26
N ALA A 50 -3.76 -2.99 -6.13
CA ALA A 50 -4.76 -4.05 -6.17
C ALA A 50 -4.73 -4.76 -7.52
N LEU A 51 -5.15 -6.03 -7.57
CA LEU A 51 -5.38 -6.70 -8.85
C LEU A 51 -6.67 -6.19 -9.48
N LYS A 52 -6.71 -6.09 -10.81
CA LYS A 52 -7.98 -5.91 -11.54
C LYS A 52 -8.71 -7.24 -11.55
N SER A 53 -9.86 -7.30 -10.88
CA SER A 53 -10.77 -8.43 -10.99
C SER A 53 -11.48 -8.38 -12.35
N GLY A 54 -10.99 -9.15 -13.31
CA GLY A 54 -11.65 -9.33 -14.61
C GLY A 54 -12.75 -10.39 -14.52
N PHE A 55 -14.01 -9.95 -14.68
CA PHE A 55 -15.23 -10.72 -15.02
C PHE A 55 -16.14 -11.22 -13.86
N PRO A 56 -17.47 -10.97 -13.85
CA PRO A 56 -18.28 -10.00 -14.60
C PRO A 56 -18.70 -8.76 -13.76
N ASN A 57 -18.24 -8.60 -12.52
CA ASN A 57 -18.51 -7.40 -11.72
C ASN A 57 -17.21 -6.88 -11.08
N THR A 58 -16.74 -5.78 -11.64
CA THR A 58 -15.61 -4.95 -11.24
C THR A 58 -15.89 -4.19 -9.95
N THR A 59 -14.99 -4.23 -8.96
CA THR A 59 -14.85 -3.16 -7.93
C THR A 59 -13.54 -3.26 -7.14
N ASP A 60 -12.44 -3.61 -7.82
CA ASP A 60 -11.09 -3.90 -7.27
C ASP A 60 -10.93 -5.35 -6.78
N GLY A 61 -9.89 -6.01 -7.29
CA GLY A 61 -9.43 -7.31 -6.78
C GLY A 61 -8.59 -7.13 -5.51
N PRO A 62 -8.08 -8.23 -4.93
CA PRO A 62 -7.42 -8.15 -3.62
C PRO A 62 -6.17 -7.23 -3.68
N PRO A 63 -5.87 -6.52 -2.57
CA PRO A 63 -4.65 -5.74 -2.47
C PRO A 63 -3.44 -6.69 -2.53
N VAL A 64 -2.43 -6.29 -3.31
CA VAL A 64 -1.15 -7.00 -3.47
C VAL A 64 0.03 -6.19 -2.95
N TYR A 65 -0.19 -4.92 -2.61
CA TYR A 65 0.77 -4.08 -1.93
C TYR A 65 0.06 -2.95 -1.18
N GLN A 66 0.55 -2.60 0.00
CA GLN A 66 0.15 -1.40 0.70
C GLN A 66 1.34 -0.74 1.40
N GLU A 67 1.24 0.57 1.55
CA GLU A 67 2.22 1.42 2.22
C GLU A 67 1.52 2.62 2.88
N ILE A 68 2.04 3.01 4.04
CA ILE A 68 1.70 4.25 4.73
C ILE A 68 2.99 4.95 5.17
N SER A 69 3.01 6.27 5.02
CA SER A 69 4.11 7.12 5.46
C SER A 69 3.61 8.36 6.20
N TYR A 70 4.29 8.72 7.29
CA TYR A 70 4.06 9.94 8.04
C TYR A 70 5.40 10.53 8.50
N ALA A 71 5.90 11.50 7.72
CA ALA A 71 7.25 12.05 7.85
C ALA A 71 7.57 12.67 9.22
N PRO A 72 6.66 13.42 9.90
CA PRO A 72 6.97 14.08 11.17
C PRO A 72 7.48 13.15 12.27
N LEU A 73 7.11 11.86 12.24
CA LEU A 73 7.55 10.85 13.22
C LEU A 73 8.40 9.75 12.58
N GLY A 74 8.83 9.93 11.33
CA GLY A 74 9.63 8.94 10.60
C GLY A 74 8.88 7.63 10.33
N VAL A 75 7.55 7.67 10.23
CA VAL A 75 6.73 6.49 9.95
C VAL A 75 6.90 6.11 8.49
N HIS A 76 7.25 4.86 8.27
CA HIS A 76 7.16 4.18 6.99
C HIS A 76 6.88 2.71 7.25
N TRP A 77 5.79 2.20 6.68
CA TRP A 77 5.42 0.79 6.74
C TRP A 77 4.98 0.33 5.36
N SER A 78 5.39 -0.88 4.96
CA SER A 78 5.02 -1.47 3.68
C SER A 78 4.92 -3.00 3.72
N THR A 79 4.08 -3.55 2.86
CA THR A 79 3.87 -5.00 2.71
C THR A 79 4.77 -5.63 1.65
N ARG A 80 5.89 -4.98 1.31
CA ARG A 80 6.80 -5.42 0.23
C ARG A 80 7.41 -6.82 0.45
N LYS A 81 7.33 -7.35 1.66
CA LYS A 81 7.74 -8.72 2.01
C LYS A 81 6.54 -9.64 1.73
N GLY A 82 6.64 -10.49 0.70
CA GLY A 82 5.53 -11.28 0.16
C GLY A 82 4.73 -12.07 1.20
N GLY A 83 3.48 -12.35 0.86
CA GLY A 83 2.49 -12.97 1.74
C GLY A 83 1.10 -12.39 1.47
N ALA A 84 0.11 -12.79 2.26
CA ALA A 84 -1.18 -12.08 2.28
C ALA A 84 -0.95 -10.63 2.71
N VAL A 85 -1.61 -9.69 2.03
CA VAL A 85 -1.52 -8.27 2.35
C VAL A 85 -2.49 -7.97 3.49
N PRO A 86 -2.00 -7.62 4.68
CA PRO A 86 -2.87 -7.31 5.81
C PRO A 86 -3.67 -6.03 5.56
N GLU A 87 -4.82 -5.94 6.21
CA GLU A 87 -5.65 -4.75 6.20
C GLU A 87 -5.15 -3.75 7.24
N MET A 88 -4.98 -2.47 6.85
CA MET A 88 -4.72 -1.38 7.80
C MET A 88 -6.03 -0.88 8.40
N LEU A 89 -6.21 -1.04 9.72
CA LEU A 89 -7.42 -0.62 10.41
C LEU A 89 -7.39 0.84 10.84
N SER A 90 -6.31 1.26 11.49
CA SER A 90 -6.20 2.61 12.04
C SER A 90 -4.77 3.07 12.19
N PHE A 91 -4.60 4.39 12.17
CA PHE A 91 -3.35 5.07 12.44
C PHE A 91 -3.62 6.17 13.47
N ASP A 92 -2.80 6.25 14.52
CA ASP A 92 -2.92 7.26 15.56
C ASP A 92 -1.56 7.74 16.05
N VAL A 93 -1.54 8.87 16.75
CA VAL A 93 -0.37 9.46 17.38
C VAL A 93 -0.72 9.81 18.82
N MET A 94 -0.11 9.12 19.77
CA MET A 94 -0.32 9.31 21.20
C MET A 94 1.02 9.49 21.90
N ASP A 95 1.11 10.50 22.77
CA ASP A 95 2.32 10.83 23.55
C ASP A 95 3.61 10.95 22.72
N GLY A 96 3.49 11.39 21.46
CA GLY A 96 4.61 11.58 20.54
C GLY A 96 5.08 10.30 19.83
N ASP A 97 4.45 9.16 20.09
CA ASP A 97 4.65 7.91 19.37
C ASP A 97 3.53 7.71 18.33
N ALA A 98 3.84 7.11 17.18
CA ALA A 98 2.82 6.73 16.19
C ALA A 98 2.47 5.25 16.31
N TYR A 99 1.21 4.91 16.09
CA TYR A 99 0.68 3.57 16.17
C TYR A 99 -0.06 3.22 14.88
N LEU A 100 0.24 2.05 14.31
CA LEU A 100 -0.48 1.47 13.18
C LEU A 100 -1.06 0.14 13.63
N ILE A 101 -2.38 -0.02 13.48
CA ILE A 101 -3.08 -1.28 13.72
C ILE A 101 -3.35 -1.96 12.39
N ILE A 102 -2.98 -3.23 12.28
CA ILE A 102 -3.32 -4.07 11.13
C ILE A 102 -4.05 -5.34 11.58
N VAL A 103 -4.84 -5.92 10.67
CA VAL A 103 -5.35 -7.29 10.79
C VAL A 103 -4.34 -8.24 10.12
N PRO A 104 -3.74 -9.19 10.85
CA PRO A 104 -2.86 -10.18 10.24
C PRO A 104 -3.64 -11.00 9.19
N GLY A 105 -3.01 -11.21 8.02
CA GLY A 105 -3.66 -11.57 6.75
C GLY A 105 -4.21 -12.99 6.60
N ASP A 106 -4.86 -13.55 7.61
CA ASP A 106 -5.77 -14.69 7.41
C ASP A 106 -7.17 -14.18 7.02
N ASP A 107 -7.96 -15.01 6.34
CA ASP A 107 -9.27 -14.64 5.76
C ASP A 107 -10.11 -13.84 6.78
N PHE A 108 -10.49 -12.60 6.42
CA PHE A 108 -11.27 -11.72 7.30
C PHE A 108 -12.59 -12.37 7.74
N LYS A 109 -13.09 -13.34 6.97
CA LYS A 109 -14.22 -14.19 7.36
C LYS A 109 -13.93 -15.01 8.62
N ASP A 110 -12.72 -15.53 8.77
CA ASP A 110 -12.31 -16.33 9.92
C ASP A 110 -11.85 -15.47 11.11
N PHE A 111 -11.49 -14.21 10.85
CA PHE A 111 -11.09 -13.27 11.90
C PHE A 111 -12.19 -13.07 12.95
N CYS A 112 -13.46 -13.00 12.52
CA CYS A 112 -14.60 -12.72 13.40
C CYS A 112 -15.41 -13.96 13.80
N VAL A 113 -15.31 -15.08 13.07
CA VAL A 113 -16.18 -16.25 13.30
C VAL A 113 -15.81 -16.96 14.59
N GLY A 114 -16.77 -17.05 15.52
CA GLY A 114 -16.64 -17.78 16.78
C GLY A 114 -15.82 -17.08 17.87
N LYS A 115 -15.33 -15.87 17.63
CA LYS A 115 -14.54 -15.10 18.61
C LYS A 115 -15.44 -14.25 19.51
N PRO A 116 -15.27 -14.31 20.85
CA PRO A 116 -15.89 -13.34 21.76
C PRO A 116 -15.54 -11.90 21.36
N ILE A 117 -16.48 -10.98 21.57
CA ILE A 117 -16.23 -9.54 21.42
C ILE A 117 -14.99 -9.17 22.26
N GLY A 118 -13.98 -8.57 21.63
CA GLY A 118 -12.73 -8.16 22.28
C GLY A 118 -11.60 -9.21 22.26
N SER A 119 -11.78 -10.36 21.62
CA SER A 119 -10.73 -11.40 21.47
C SER A 119 -9.98 -11.39 20.13
N TYR A 120 -10.13 -10.30 19.38
CA TYR A 120 -9.45 -10.09 18.11
C TYR A 120 -7.94 -10.00 18.31
N LEU A 121 -7.17 -10.70 17.47
CA LEU A 121 -5.71 -10.63 17.49
C LEU A 121 -5.27 -9.63 16.42
N ILE A 122 -4.82 -8.46 16.86
CA ILE A 122 -4.30 -7.42 15.97
C ILE A 122 -2.79 -7.37 16.06
N ASP A 123 -2.16 -6.92 14.97
CA ASP A 123 -0.75 -6.57 14.97
C ASP A 123 -0.64 -5.06 15.16
N VAL A 124 0.08 -4.64 16.20
CA VAL A 124 0.32 -3.23 16.51
C VAL A 124 1.79 -2.89 16.22
N TYR A 125 2.00 -1.92 15.34
CA TYR A 125 3.32 -1.33 15.12
C TYR A 125 3.38 0.04 15.77
N ARG A 126 4.42 0.26 16.58
CA ARG A 126 4.74 1.54 17.21
C ARG A 126 6.00 2.14 16.60
N TRP A 127 5.95 3.43 16.28
CA TRP A 127 7.13 4.24 16.01
C TRP A 127 7.45 5.10 17.21
N ARG A 128 8.62 4.89 17.79
CA ARG A 128 9.17 5.72 18.86
C ARG A 128 10.51 6.26 18.41
N LYS A 129 10.65 7.59 18.37
CA LYS A 129 11.87 8.27 17.88
C LYS A 129 12.30 7.79 16.48
N GLY A 130 11.34 7.57 15.59
CA GLY A 130 11.57 7.11 14.21
C GLY A 130 11.89 5.61 14.05
N LEU A 131 11.89 4.83 15.13
CA LEU A 131 12.15 3.39 15.08
C LEU A 131 10.84 2.60 15.18
N MET A 132 10.59 1.75 14.20
CA MET A 132 9.44 0.84 14.16
C MET A 132 9.68 -0.37 15.07
N GLN A 133 8.67 -0.72 15.87
CA GLN A 133 8.64 -1.92 16.70
C GLN A 133 7.25 -2.55 16.60
N LYS A 134 7.16 -3.85 16.37
CA LYS A 134 5.92 -4.59 16.65
C LYS A 134 5.83 -4.76 18.17
N ILE A 135 4.69 -4.42 18.75
CA ILE A 135 4.43 -4.56 20.19
C ILE A 135 3.26 -5.51 20.45
N ASP A 136 3.16 -6.00 21.68
CA ASP A 136 1.97 -6.72 22.11
C ASP A 136 0.76 -5.76 22.10
N GLN A 137 -0.40 -6.25 21.65
CA GLN A 137 -1.62 -5.45 21.61
C GLN A 137 -2.03 -4.94 23.01
N HIS A 138 -1.69 -5.67 24.08
CA HIS A 138 -2.00 -5.30 25.45
C HIS A 138 -1.06 -4.22 26.01
N ASP A 139 0.08 -3.97 25.36
CA ASP A 139 1.01 -2.88 25.70
C ASP A 139 0.68 -1.57 24.98
N ALA A 140 -0.28 -1.62 24.05
CA ALA A 140 -0.67 -0.47 23.24
C ALA A 140 -1.75 0.35 23.96
N PRO A 141 -1.69 1.70 23.94
CA PRO A 141 -2.64 2.56 24.63
C PRO A 141 -3.94 2.77 23.82
N ILE A 142 -4.52 1.68 23.30
CA ILE A 142 -5.63 1.67 22.31
C ILE A 142 -6.74 0.71 22.71
#